data_AF-A0A957UNC6-F1
#
_entry.id   AF-A0A957UNC6-F1
#
_cell.length_a   1.000
_cell.length_b   1.000
_cell.length_c   1.000
_cell.angle_alpha   90.00
_cell.angle_beta   90.00
_cell.angle_gamma   90.00
#
_symmetry.space_group_name_H-M   'P 1'
#
loop_
_entity.id
_entity.type
_entity.pdbx_description
1 polymer ?
#
loop_
_entity_poly.entity_id
_entity_poly.type
_entity_poly.pdbx_seq_one_letter_code
_entity_poly.pdbx_strand_id
1 'polypeptide(L)' 'MTATTMAAVSIPPTSVSAIGRRTRLVEGESKVTGKIRFVSDISLPGMLHARFVVSPHAHARITS' A
#
# COMPACT_ATOMS: atom_id res chain seq x y z
N MET A 1 -54.09 20.98 -0.99
CA MET A 1 -53.73 19.86 -0.10
C MET A 1 -53.60 18.65 -1.00
N THR A 2 -52.45 18.14 -1.41
CA THR A 2 -51.22 17.83 -0.68
C THR A 2 -50.14 17.62 -1.76
N ALA A 3 -49.01 18.33 -1.67
CA ALA A 3 -47.83 18.01 -2.47
C ALA A 3 -46.69 17.69 -1.49
N THR A 4 -46.28 16.43 -1.56
CA THR A 4 -45.21 15.77 -0.82
C THR A 4 -43.92 16.60 -0.80
N THR A 5 -43.49 17.00 0.40
CA THR A 5 -42.16 17.55 0.65
C THR A 5 -41.11 16.47 0.39
N MET A 6 -40.28 16.70 -0.63
CA MET A 6 -39.03 15.96 -0.86
C MET A 6 -38.00 16.42 0.17
N ALA A 7 -37.59 15.49 1.04
CA ALA A 7 -36.47 15.69 1.94
C ALA A 7 -35.19 15.91 1.12
N ALA A 8 -34.61 17.11 1.23
CA ALA A 8 -33.31 17.41 0.67
C ALA A 8 -32.25 16.57 1.40
N VAL A 9 -31.69 15.59 0.69
CA VAL A 9 -30.48 14.88 1.14
C VAL A 9 -29.34 15.89 1.14
N SER A 10 -28.94 16.37 2.33
CA SER A 10 -27.74 17.19 2.46
C SER A 10 -26.51 16.27 2.34
N ILE A 11 -25.98 16.14 1.13
CA ILE A 11 -24.63 15.60 0.95
C ILE A 11 -23.69 16.62 1.60
N PRO A 12 -22.93 16.27 2.66
CA PRO A 12 -21.97 17.20 3.23
C PRO A 12 -20.99 17.58 2.12
N PRO A 13 -20.59 18.86 2.00
CA PRO A 13 -19.61 19.23 0.99
C PRO A 13 -18.34 18.46 1.29
N THR A 14 -18.01 17.49 0.45
CA THR A 14 -16.72 16.81 0.45
C THR A 14 -15.70 17.83 -0.02
N SER A 15 -15.31 18.71 0.90
CA SER A 15 -14.29 19.74 0.74
C SER A 15 -12.91 19.07 0.71
N VAL A 16 -12.64 18.32 -0.35
CA VAL A 16 -11.29 17.84 -0.63
C VAL A 16 -11.00 18.02 -2.11
N SER A 17 -10.78 19.28 -2.51
CA SER A 17 -10.08 19.60 -3.75
C SER A 17 -8.58 19.29 -3.56
N ALA A 18 -8.24 18.01 -3.41
CA ALA A 18 -6.86 17.51 -3.39
C ALA A 18 -6.35 17.18 -4.80
N ILE A 19 -7.24 17.16 -5.79
CA ILE A 19 -6.90 16.88 -7.18
C ILE A 19 -6.20 18.10 -7.78
N GLY A 20 -4.99 17.91 -8.31
CA GLY A 20 -4.21 18.95 -8.98
C GLY A 20 -3.29 19.79 -8.07
N ARG A 21 -3.24 19.52 -6.76
CA ARG A 21 -2.32 20.21 -5.82
C ARG A 21 -1.13 19.33 -5.49
N ARG A 22 0.08 19.91 -5.48
CA ARG A 22 1.30 19.23 -5.03
C ARG A 22 1.30 19.14 -3.51
N THR A 23 0.77 18.05 -2.97
CA THR A 23 0.75 17.77 -1.53
C THR A 23 1.95 16.92 -1.12
N ARG A 24 2.45 17.13 0.11
CA ARG A 24 3.49 16.28 0.70
C ARG A 24 2.97 14.85 0.82
N LEU A 25 3.80 13.88 0.48
CA LEU A 25 3.48 12.47 0.68
C LEU A 25 3.34 12.21 2.19
N VAL A 26 2.17 11.72 2.61
CA VAL A 26 1.86 11.41 4.02
C VAL A 26 2.88 10.44 4.61
N GLU A 27 3.28 9.44 3.82
CA GLU A 27 4.26 8.43 4.22
C GLU A 27 5.73 8.88 4.01
N GLY A 28 5.94 10.05 3.39
CA GLY A 28 7.27 10.49 2.97
C GLY A 28 8.25 10.66 4.12
N GLU A 29 7.80 11.21 5.24
CA GLU A 29 8.62 11.39 6.43
C GLU A 29 9.02 10.06 7.07
N SER A 30 8.05 9.15 7.21
CA SER A 30 8.26 7.83 7.80
C SER A 30 9.18 6.97 6.94
N LYS A 31 9.08 7.09 5.60
CA LYS A 31 9.95 6.37 4.64
C LYS A 31 11.40 6.86 4.70
N VAL A 32 11.61 8.19 4.76
CA VAL A 32 12.95 8.79 4.81
C VAL A 32 13.63 8.59 6.16
N THR A 33 12.85 8.57 7.25
CA THR A 33 13.38 8.38 8.61
C THR A 33 13.61 6.89 8.96
N GLY A 34 13.24 5.95 8.07
CA GLY A 34 13.35 4.51 8.34
C GLY A 34 12.37 4.00 9.41
N LYS A 35 11.30 4.75 9.69
CA LYS A 35 10.27 4.37 10.68
C LYS A 35 9.25 3.38 10.11
N ILE A 36 9.17 3.25 8.79
CA ILE A 36 8.33 2.25 8.14
C ILE A 36 8.98 0.89 8.26
N ARG A 37 8.25 -0.09 8.79
CA ARG A 37 8.68 -1.48 8.83
C ARG A 37 8.28 -2.18 7.54
N PHE A 38 9.25 -2.80 6.87
CA PHE A 38 9.01 -3.67 5.74
C PHE A 38 9.02 -5.14 6.17
N VAL A 39 8.62 -6.03 5.26
CA VAL A 39 8.55 -7.48 5.52
C VAL A 39 9.90 -8.05 5.97
N SER A 40 11.01 -7.50 5.46
CA SER A 40 12.38 -7.86 5.87
C SER A 40 12.72 -7.51 7.31
N ASP A 41 12.02 -6.54 7.90
CA ASP A 41 12.36 -6.02 9.23
C ASP A 41 11.60 -6.76 10.33
N ILE A 42 10.76 -7.73 9.95
CA ILE A 42 10.00 -8.58 10.87
C ILE A 42 10.94 -9.68 11.36
N SER A 43 10.99 -9.89 12.68
CA SER A 43 11.72 -10.99 13.30
C SER A 43 10.77 -11.71 14.25
N LEU A 44 10.58 -13.01 14.03
CA LEU A 44 9.76 -13.88 14.87
C LEU A 44 10.63 -14.96 15.51
N PRO A 45 10.32 -15.41 16.74
CA PRO A 45 11.00 -16.56 17.35
C PRO A 45 10.87 -17.80 16.44
N GLY A 46 12.01 -18.39 16.05
CA GLY A 46 12.03 -19.56 15.16
C GLY A 46 11.90 -19.27 13.66
N MET A 47 12.04 -18.01 13.22
CA MET A 47 11.98 -17.65 11.80
C MET A 47 13.10 -18.32 10.98
N LEU A 48 12.72 -19.03 9.92
CA LEU A 48 13.63 -19.70 8.99
C LEU A 48 13.87 -18.84 7.73
N HIS A 49 15.06 -18.93 7.16
CA HIS A 49 15.44 -18.24 5.94
C HIS A 49 15.71 -19.26 4.82
N ALA A 50 15.19 -19.00 3.63
CA ALA A 50 15.45 -19.80 2.44
C ALA A 50 15.99 -18.90 1.32
N ARG A 51 16.93 -19.44 0.54
CA ARG A 51 17.45 -18.80 -0.66
C ARG A 51 17.40 -19.80 -1.81
N PHE A 52 16.72 -19.42 -2.89
CA PHE A 52 16.70 -20.23 -4.10
C PHE A 52 18.06 -20.18 -4.80
N VAL A 53 18.55 -21.35 -5.21
CA VAL A 53 19.68 -21.47 -6.15
C VAL A 53 19.10 -21.47 -7.55
N VAL A 54 19.38 -20.41 -8.31
CA VAL A 54 18.84 -20.24 -9.67
C VAL A 54 19.75 -20.93 -10.66
N SER A 55 19.17 -21.51 -11.73
CA SER A 55 19.94 -22.10 -12.82
C SER A 55 20.84 -21.05 -13.48
N PRO A 56 22.15 -21.31 -13.65
CA PRO A 56 23.02 -20.45 -14.46
C PRO A 56 22.84 -20.67 -15.96
N HIS A 57 22.13 -21.73 -16.37
CA HIS A 57 21.92 -22.07 -17.77
C HIS A 57 20.46 -21.82 -18.17
N ALA A 58 20.26 -21.18 -19.33
CA ALA A 58 18.93 -20.92 -19.90
C ALA A 58 18.21 -22.22 -20.33
N HIS A 59 18.98 -23.24 -20.74
CA HIS A 59 18.47 -24.57 -21.04
C HIS A 59 19.52 -25.62 -20.66
N ALA A 60 19.20 -26.45 -19.66
CA ALA A 60 20.03 -27.56 -19.22
C ALA A 60 19.15 -28.63 -18.56
N ARG A 61 19.65 -29.87 -18.53
CA ARG A 61 19.07 -30.93 -17.70
C ARG A 61 19.74 -30.89 -16.32
N ILE A 62 18.95 -30.83 -15.26
CA ILE A 62 19.46 -30.96 -13.89
C ILE A 62 19.80 -32.44 -13.67
N THR A 63 21.06 -32.77 -13.42
CA THR A 63 21.51 -34.15 -13.19
C THR A 63 21.48 -34.56 -11.72
N SER A 64 21.65 -33.60 -10.80
CA SER A 64 21.56 -33.75 -9.34
C SER A 64 21.80 -32.42 -8.65
#